data_AF-A0A932ZYN3-F1
#
_entry.id   AF-A0A932ZYN3-F1
#
_cell.length_a   1.000
_cell.length_b   1.000
_cell.length_c   1.000
_cell.angle_alpha   90.00
_cell.angle_beta   90.00
_cell.angle_gamma   90.00
#
_symmetry.space_group_name_H-M   'P 1'
#
loop_
_entity.id
_entity.type
_entity.pdbx_description
1 polymer ?
#
loop_
_entity_poly.entity_id
_entity_poly.type
_entity_poly.pdbx_seq_one_letter_code
_entity_poly.pdbx_strand_id
1 'polypeptide(L)' 'MDTSTVSPKYQVVIPLRVRRALGIRPGQKVQVIP' A
#
# COMPACT_ATOMS: atom_id res chain seq x y z
N MET A 1 -10.89 8.64 5.60
CA MET A 1 -10.27 8.71 4.26
C MET A 1 -8.78 8.69 4.50
N ASP A 2 -8.12 7.57 4.16
CA ASP A 2 -6.68 7.46 4.32
C ASP A 2 -6.02 7.85 3.00
N THR A 3 -5.30 8.96 2.98
CA THR A 3 -4.59 9.46 1.79
C THR A 3 -3.10 9.27 1.99
N SER A 4 -2.37 8.89 0.94
CA SER A 4 -0.91 8.75 0.99
C SER A 4 -0.30 9.49 -0.18
N THR A 5 0.75 10.25 0.10
CA THR A 5 1.49 11.00 -0.91
C THR A 5 2.35 10.05 -1.72
N VAL A 6 2.32 10.20 -3.03
CA VAL A 6 3.24 9.50 -3.94
C VAL A 6 4.63 10.11 -3.77
N SER A 7 5.61 9.29 -3.41
CA SER A 7 6.99 9.75 -3.26
C SER A 7 7.63 10.02 -4.63
N PRO A 8 8.76 10.76 -4.70
CA PRO A 8 9.50 10.98 -5.96
C PRO A 8 9.98 9.69 -6.64
N LYS A 9 10.01 8.57 -5.91
CA LYS A 9 10.33 7.23 -6.42
C LYS A 9 9.09 6.47 -6.90
N TYR A 10 7.94 7.15 -7.01
CA TYR A 10 6.65 6.57 -7.36
C TYR A 10 6.18 5.48 -6.39
N GLN A 11 6.62 5.54 -5.13
CA GLN A 11 6.20 4.62 -4.09
C GLN A 11 5.07 5.24 -3.28
N VAL A 12 4.11 4.42 -2.86
CA VAL A 12 3.07 4.79 -1.89
C VAL A 12 3.23 3.98 -0.62
N VAL A 13 3.09 4.63 0.52
CA VAL A 13 3.01 3.94 1.81
C VAL A 13 1.61 3.38 1.96
N ILE A 14 1.49 2.09 2.27
CA ILE A 14 0.18 1.49 2.59
C ILE A 14 -0.14 1.78 4.06
N PRO A 15 -1.21 2.57 4.36
CA PRO A 15 -1.56 2.91 5.74
C PRO A 15 -1.82 1.68 6.61
N LEU A 16 -1.56 1.80 7.91
CA LEU A 16 -1.72 0.68 8.86
C LEU A 16 -3.11 0.05 8.82
N ARG A 17 -4.17 0.88 8.73
CA ARG A 17 -5.56 0.42 8.66
C ARG A 17 -5.80 -0.48 7.46
N VAL A 18 -5.30 -0.07 6.28
CA VAL A 18 -5.42 -0.83 5.04
C VAL A 18 -4.63 -2.14 5.13
N ARG A 19 -3.40 -2.12 5.65
CA ARG A 19 -2.59 -3.34 5.86
C ARG A 19 -3.31 -4.37 6.73
N ARG A 20 -3.97 -3.93 7.80
CA ARG A 20 -4.73 -4.80 8.70
C ARG A 20 -6.00 -5.34 8.06
N ALA A 21 -6.78 -4.49 7.41
CA ALA A 21 -8.02 -4.88 6.76
C ALA A 21 -7.82 -5.90 5.64
N LEU A 22 -6.74 -5.76 4.87
CA LEU A 22 -6.39 -6.66 3.77
C LEU A 22 -5.44 -7.81 4.18
N GLY A 23 -4.98 -7.84 5.44
CA GLY A 23 -4.07 -8.88 5.94
C GLY A 23 -2.70 -8.93 5.23
N ILE A 24 -2.20 -7.79 4.73
CA ILE A 24 -0.97 -7.73 3.92
C ILE A 24 0.27 -8.02 4.79
N ARG A 25 1.16 -8.87 4.27
CA ARG A 25 2.41 -9.27 4.94
C ARG A 25 3.65 -8.71 4.22
N PRO A 26 4.77 -8.47 4.94
CA PRO A 26 6.03 -8.10 4.30
C PRO A 26 6.46 -9.13 3.25
N GLY A 27 6.94 -8.66 2.09
CA GLY A 27 7.39 -9.53 0.99
C GLY A 27 6.26 -10.13 0.14
N GLN A 28 5.00 -9.89 0.47
CA GLN A 28 3.86 -10.35 -0.31
C GLN A 28 3.83 -9.71 -1.71
N LYS A 29 3.80 -10.55 -2.75
CA LYS A 29 3.57 -10.10 -4.13
C LYS A 29 2.07 -9.79 -4.31
N VAL A 30 1.77 -8.70 -5.00
CA VAL A 30 0.40 -8.26 -5.29
C VAL A 30 0.27 -8.00 -6.80
N GLN A 31 -0.95 -8.10 -7.31
CA GLN A 31 -1.24 -7.77 -8.71
C GLN A 31 -1.45 -6.25 -8.85
N VAL A 32 -0.87 -5.65 -9.89
CA VAL A 32 -1.12 -4.26 -10.28
C VAL A 32 -2.13 -4.28 -11.42
N ILE A 33 -3.21 -3.51 -11.27
CA ILE A 33 -4.27 -3.36 -12.27
C ILE A 33 -4.29 -1.86 -12.66
N PRO A 34 -4.20 -1.52 -13.96
CA PRO A 34 -4.24 -0.14 -14.44
C PRO A 34 -5.63 0.50 -14.32
#